data_AF-A0A7V9S1U9-F1
#
_entry.id   AF-A0A7V9S1U9-F1
#
_cell.length_a   1.000
_cell.length_b   1.000
_cell.length_c   1.000
_cell.angle_alpha   90.00
_cell.angle_beta   90.00
_cell.angle_gamma   90.00
#
_symmetry.space_group_name_H-M   'P 1'
#
loop_
_entity.id
_entity.type
_entity.pdbx_description
1 polymer ?
#
loop_
_entity_poly.entity_id
_entity_poly.type
_entity_poly.pdbx_seq_one_letter_code
_entity_poly.pdbx_strand_id
1 'polypeptide(L)' 'MDEIAFDDRGLVPCIVQDWRTGEVLTLAYMNEEALERTRASGETWFYSRSRQALWHKGETSGNVQYVRSLRYDCDSDSL' A
#
# COMPACT_ATOMS: atom_id res chain seq x y z
N MET A 1 3.56 2.91 -17.74
CA MET A 1 4.09 2.46 -16.44
C MET A 1 3.61 1.05 -16.30
N ASP A 2 4.53 0.12 -16.03
CA ASP A 2 4.24 -1.32 -16.04
C ASP A 2 3.04 -1.63 -15.13
N GLU A 3 2.18 -2.51 -15.61
CA GLU A 3 0.93 -2.91 -14.97
C GLU A 3 1.28 -3.71 -13.70
N ILE A 4 0.81 -3.25 -12.53
CA ILE A 4 1.00 -4.01 -11.28
C ILE A 4 0.31 -5.36 -11.43
N ALA A 5 1.03 -6.43 -11.13
CA ALA A 5 0.51 -7.79 -11.18
C ALA A 5 -0.30 -8.09 -9.91
N PHE A 6 -1.60 -7.82 -9.95
CA PHE A 6 -2.50 -8.22 -8.88
C PHE A 6 -2.76 -9.73 -8.89
N ASP A 7 -2.92 -10.33 -7.71
CA ASP A 7 -3.29 -11.74 -7.58
C ASP A 7 -4.73 -12.01 -8.08
N ASP A 8 -5.15 -13.28 -8.08
CA ASP A 8 -6.51 -13.69 -8.49
C ASP A 8 -7.65 -13.04 -7.68
N ARG A 9 -7.33 -12.35 -6.58
CA ARG A 9 -8.29 -11.62 -5.73
C ARG A 9 -8.21 -10.11 -5.96
N GLY A 10 -7.42 -9.64 -6.92
CA GLY A 10 -7.20 -8.23 -7.20
C GLY A 10 -6.35 -7.54 -6.14
N LEU A 11 -5.42 -8.25 -5.49
CA LEU A 11 -4.59 -7.73 -4.41
C LEU A 11 -3.10 -7.82 -4.72
N VAL A 12 -2.35 -6.84 -4.25
CA VAL A 12 -0.88 -6.80 -4.26
C VAL A 12 -0.36 -6.62 -2.82
N PRO A 13 0.61 -7.41 -2.34
CA PRO A 13 1.30 -7.13 -1.08
C PRO A 13 2.07 -5.80 -1.17
N CYS A 14 2.09 -5.07 -0.06
CA CYS A 14 2.85 -3.83 0.09
C CYS A 14 3.61 -3.84 1.41
N ILE A 15 4.92 -3.66 1.34
CA ILE A 15 5.82 -3.55 2.49
C ILE A 15 6.06 -2.08 2.77
N VAL A 16 5.62 -1.63 3.94
CA VAL A 16 5.90 -0.27 4.42
C VAL A 16 7.24 -0.25 5.13
N GLN A 17 8.14 0.60 4.65
CA GLN A 17 9.45 0.83 5.26
C GLN A 17 9.60 2.30 5.69
N ASP A 18 10.18 2.53 6.86
CA ASP A 18 10.58 3.87 7.27
C ASP A 18 11.69 4.39 6.34
N TRP A 19 11.43 5.54 5.70
CA TRP A 19 12.32 6.10 4.69
C TRP A 19 13.66 6.60 5.22
N ARG A 20 13.80 6.82 6.54
CA ARG A 20 15.04 7.29 7.19
C ARG A 20 15.85 6.13 7.73
N THR A 21 15.21 5.18 8.40
CA THR A 21 15.90 4.12 9.14
C THR A 21 16.00 2.81 8.35
N GLY A 22 15.12 2.59 7.38
CA GLY A 22 14.99 1.31 6.69
C GLY A 22 14.24 0.25 7.50
N GLU A 23 13.66 0.60 8.65
CA GLU A 23 12.85 -0.33 9.45
C GLU A 23 11.59 -0.74 8.69
N VAL A 24 11.31 -2.05 8.64
CA VAL A 24 10.04 -2.56 8.09
C VAL A 24 8.96 -2.37 9.15
N LEU A 25 7.97 -1.53 8.84
CA LEU A 25 6.92 -1.16 9.78
C LEU A 25 5.73 -2.11 9.72
N THR A 26 5.31 -2.49 8.51
CA THR A 26 4.08 -3.27 8.30
C THR A 26 4.07 -3.91 6.91
N LEU A 27 3.51 -5.12 6.81
CA LEU A 27 3.03 -5.67 5.54
C LEU A 27 1.51 -5.53 5.49
N ALA A 28 1.00 -4.97 4.40
CA ALA A 28 -0.42 -4.84 4.12
C ALA A 28 -0.70 -5.21 2.66
N TYR A 29 -1.97 -5.13 2.24
CA TYR A 29 -2.37 -5.41 0.86
C TYR A 29 -3.06 -4.18 0.28
N MET A 30 -2.87 -3.94 -1.00
CA MET A 30 -3.60 -2.93 -1.78
C MET A 30 -4.41 -3.63 -2.86
N ASN A 31 -5.63 -3.17 -3.10
CA ASN A 31 -6.29 -3.37 -4.40
C ASN A 31 -5.99 -2.17 -5.31
N GLU A 32 -6.46 -2.20 -6.55
CA GLU A 32 -6.27 -1.11 -7.51
C GLU A 32 -6.70 0.25 -6.94
N GLU A 33 -7.90 0.34 -6.35
CA GLU A 33 -8.41 1.60 -5.78
C GLU A 33 -7.54 2.12 -4.62
N ALA A 34 -7.04 1.24 -3.74
CA ALA A 34 -6.15 1.63 -2.66
C ALA A 34 -4.81 2.19 -3.19
N LEU A 35 -4.28 1.58 -4.25
CA LEU A 35 -3.06 2.07 -4.91
C LEU A 35 -3.29 3.43 -5.58
N GLU A 36 -4.41 3.61 -6.27
CA GLU A 36 -4.79 4.89 -6.89
C GLU A 36 -4.94 6.00 -5.84
N ARG A 37 -5.66 5.72 -4.74
CA ARG A 37 -5.82 6.68 -3.64
C ARG A 37 -4.49 7.02 -2.99
N THR A 38 -3.62 6.03 -2.80
CA THR A 38 -2.26 6.25 -2.26
C THR A 38 -1.46 7.20 -3.14
N ARG A 39 -1.50 7.01 -4.46
CA ARG A 39 -0.84 7.89 -5.43
C ARG A 39 -1.44 9.30 -5.44
N ALA A 40 -2.77 9.40 -5.35
CA ALA A 40 -3.48 10.67 -5.41
C ALA A 40 -3.33 11.50 -4.14
N SER A 41 -3.41 10.89 -2.95
CA SER A 41 -3.36 11.62 -1.67
C SER A 41 -1.93 11.77 -1.12
N GLY A 42 -0.99 10.92 -1.52
CA GLY A 42 0.35 10.85 -0.91
C GLY A 42 0.34 10.28 0.50
N GLU A 43 -0.75 9.61 0.90
CA GLU A 43 -0.93 8.94 2.19
C GLU A 43 -1.24 7.46 1.92
N THR A 44 -0.82 6.53 2.78
CA THR A 44 -1.03 5.10 2.50
C THR A 44 -2.48 4.67 2.68
N TRP A 45 -3.05 4.11 1.62
CA TRP A 45 -4.33 3.40 1.64
C TRP A 45 -4.10 1.91 1.42
N PHE A 46 -4.80 1.09 2.19
CA PHE A 46 -4.75 -0.37 2.07
C PHE A 46 -6.15 -0.93 1.83
N TYR A 47 -6.20 -2.20 1.47
CA TYR A 47 -7.42 -2.98 1.41
C TYR A 47 -7.43 -4.01 2.55
N SER A 48 -8.39 -3.87 3.47
CA SER A 48 -8.59 -4.82 4.55
C SER A 48 -9.27 -6.07 4.01
N ARG A 49 -8.53 -7.18 3.91
CA ARG A 49 -9.07 -8.46 3.42
C ARG A 49 -10.19 -9.02 4.30
N SER A 50 -10.14 -8.78 5.60
CA SER A 50 -11.17 -9.25 6.54
C SER A 50 -12.43 -8.38 6.55
N ARG A 51 -12.29 -7.07 6.32
CA ARG A 51 -13.43 -6.14 6.26
C ARG A 51 -13.97 -5.95 4.84
N GLN A 52 -13.23 -6.43 3.84
CA GLN A 52 -13.48 -6.19 2.41
C GLN A 52 -13.72 -4.71 2.11
N ALA A 53 -12.85 -3.86 2.64
CA ALA A 53 -13.02 -2.42 2.60
C ALA A 53 -11.66 -1.71 2.49
N LEU A 54 -11.69 -0.52 1.90
CA LEU A 54 -10.56 0.41 1.96
C LEU A 54 -10.27 0.81 3.40
N TRP A 55 -8.99 1.02 3.67
CA TRP A 55 -8.48 1.45 4.96
C TRP A 55 -7.45 2.55 4.76
N HIS A 56 -7.81 3.76 5.16
CA HIS A 56 -6.85 4.85 5.27
C HIS A 56 -6.02 4.68 6.55
N LYS A 57 -4.73 4.36 6.38
CA LYS A 57 -3.85 4.08 7.53
C LYS A 57 -3.73 5.32 8.40
N GLY A 58 -4.15 5.18 9.66
CA GLY A 58 -4.10 6.27 10.62
C GLY A 58 -5.43 6.99 10.83
N GLU A 59 -6.45 6.75 10.00
CA GLU A 59 -7.74 7.46 10.06
C GLU A 59 -8.38 7.51 11.45
N THR A 60 -8.35 6.40 12.19
CA THR A 60 -8.88 6.36 13.57
C THR A 60 -7.86 6.75 14.63
N SER A 61 -6.57 6.46 14.40
CA SER A 61 -5.52 6.59 15.42
C SER A 61 -4.73 7.90 15.38
N GLY A 62 -4.82 8.67 14.29
CA GLY A 62 -3.95 9.81 13.99
C GLY A 62 -2.57 9.42 13.42
N ASN A 63 -2.16 8.16 13.49
CA ASN A 63 -0.86 7.67 12.99
C ASN A 63 -0.86 7.46 11.46
N VAL A 64 -0.97 8.56 10.73
CA VAL A 64 -0.94 8.61 9.25
C VAL A 64 0.47 8.36 8.73
N GLN A 65 0.57 7.67 7.59
CA GLN A 65 1.83 7.42 6.90
C GLN A 65 1.85 8.18 5.57
N TYR A 66 2.80 9.11 5.45
CA TYR A 66 3.02 9.89 4.23
C TYR A 66 4.00 9.18 3.31
N VAL A 67 3.63 9.03 2.04
CA VAL A 67 4.43 8.35 1.03
C VAL A 67 5.59 9.23 0.59
N ARG A 68 6.82 8.70 0.69
CA ARG A 68 8.03 9.35 0.14
C ARG A 68 8.41 8.82 -1.23
N SER A 69 8.27 7.52 -1.43
CA SER A 69 8.43 6.86 -2.71
C SER A 69 7.59 5.60 -2.73
N LEU A 70 7.11 5.23 -3.91
CA LEU A 70 6.50 3.93 -4.16
C LEU A 70 7.34 3.22 -5.21
N ARG A 71 7.65 1.95 -4.97
CA ARG A 71 8.44 1.10 -5.87
C ARG A 71 7.69 -0.21 -6.06
N TYR A 72 8.14 -0.99 -7.01
CA TYR A 72 7.72 -2.36 -7.22
C TYR A 72 8.95 -3.23 -7.42
N ASP A 73 8.84 -4.53 -7.20
CA ASP A 73 9.91 -5.49 -7.42
C ASP A 73 10.05 -5.87 -8.91
N CYS A 74 10.86 -6.89 -9.22
CA CYS A 74 11.29 -7.15 -10.59
C CYS A 74 10.20 -7.75 -11.50
N ASP A 75 9.18 -8.38 -10.93
CA ASP A 75 8.01 -8.94 -11.63
C ASP A 75 6.71 -8.17 -11.32
N SER A 76 6.80 -7.08 -10.55
CA SER A 76 5.71 -6.13 -10.30
C SER A 76 4.55 -6.72 -9.49
N ASP A 77 4.79 -7.78 -8.73
CA ASP A 77 3.79 -8.44 -7.90
C ASP A 77 3.81 -7.97 -6.44
N SER A 78 4.75 -7.08 -6.09
CA SER A 78 4.91 -6.53 -4.74
C SER A 78 5.32 -5.05 -4.77
N LEU A 79 4.87 -4.28 -3.77
CA LEU A 79 5.18 -2.85 -3.56
C LEU A 79 6.07 -2.59 -2.34
#